data_AF-A0AAN9BA68-F1
#
_entry.id   AF-A0AAN9BA68-F1
#
_cell.length_a   1.000
_cell.length_b   1.000
_cell.length_c   1.000
_cell.angle_alpha   90.00
_cell.angle_beta   90.00
_cell.angle_gamma   90.00
#
_symmetry.space_group_name_H-M   'P 1'
#
loop_
_entity.id
_entity.type
_entity.pdbx_description
1 polymer ?
#
loop_
_entity_poly.entity_id
_entity_poly.type
_entity_poly.pdbx_seq_one_letter_code
_entity_poly.pdbx_strand_id
1 'polypeptide(L)'
;MKSYVVAVLVCVVLAGRQVAGDDLPACQPKDFHYEYTECDSEGGRWRVSVPKPDTCIGGAPNPPVRGKDCSFTCSAGQFLDLSADQTCQPCPAGTYSLGGGVRFDDWEKIPDVFSVTSEGLESSFLWRGRSGHGSGNCSK
;
A
#
# COMPACT_ATOMS: atom_id res chain seq x y z
N MET A 1 64.13 -15.82 -8.87
CA MET A 1 63.19 -15.37 -9.93
C MET A 1 61.94 -16.24 -10.00
N LYS A 2 62.03 -17.58 -10.11
CA LYS A 2 60.87 -18.49 -10.19
C LYS A 2 59.94 -18.43 -8.96
N SER A 3 60.49 -18.31 -7.75
CA SER A 3 59.72 -18.24 -6.50
C SER A 3 58.90 -16.96 -6.33
N TYR A 4 59.36 -15.84 -6.91
CA TYR A 4 58.63 -14.56 -6.89
C TYR A 4 57.41 -14.61 -7.81
N VAL A 5 57.53 -15.28 -8.96
CA VAL A 5 56.43 -15.44 -9.92
C VAL A 5 55.32 -16.30 -9.34
N VAL A 6 55.66 -17.37 -8.62
CA VAL A 6 54.68 -18.23 -7.93
C VAL A 6 53.96 -17.46 -6.82
N ALA A 7 54.67 -16.66 -6.02
CA ALA A 7 54.07 -15.85 -4.97
C ALA A 7 53.11 -14.78 -5.53
N VAL A 8 53.46 -14.14 -6.64
CA VAL A 8 52.60 -13.14 -7.31
C VAL A 8 51.34 -13.79 -7.88
N LEU A 9 51.46 -14.96 -8.51
CA LEU A 9 50.31 -15.69 -9.05
C LEU A 9 49.33 -16.15 -7.96
N VAL A 10 49.83 -16.61 -6.81
CA VAL A 10 48.99 -17.03 -5.68
C VAL A 10 48.24 -15.83 -5.05
N CYS A 11 48.88 -14.66 -4.96
CA CYS A 11 48.22 -13.44 -4.46
C CYS A 11 47.10 -12.95 -5.40
N VAL A 12 47.27 -13.06 -6.72
CA VAL A 12 46.23 -12.67 -7.70
C VAL A 12 45.00 -13.58 -7.61
N VAL A 13 45.19 -14.88 -7.36
CA VAL A 13 44.08 -15.84 -7.21
C VAL A 13 43.31 -15.62 -5.89
N LEU A 14 43.99 -15.22 -4.81
CA LEU A 14 43.35 -14.95 -3.52
C LEU A 14 42.61 -13.59 -3.47
N ALA A 15 42.98 -12.64 -4.32
CA ALA A 15 42.31 -11.34 -4.43
C ALA A 15 41.03 -11.36 -5.31
N GLY A 16 40.77 -12.47 -6.02
CA GLY A 16 39.61 -12.62 -6.92
C GLY A 16 38.29 -12.99 -6.22
N ARG A 17 38.23 -12.94 -4.88
CA ARG A 17 37.00 -13.20 -4.13
C ARG A 17 36.11 -11.95 -4.17
N GLN A 18 35.34 -11.80 -5.24
CA GLN A 18 34.24 -10.84 -5.27
C GLN A 18 33.31 -11.16 -4.10
N VAL A 19 33.24 -10.23 -3.15
CA VAL A 19 32.22 -10.19 -2.12
C VAL A 19 30.90 -10.00 -2.84
N ALA A 20 30.09 -11.05 -2.94
CA ALA A 20 28.68 -10.91 -3.25
C ALA A 20 28.01 -10.27 -2.03
N GLY A 21 28.09 -8.94 -1.95
CA GLY A 21 27.04 -8.19 -1.27
C GLY A 21 25.76 -8.36 -2.08
N ASP A 22 24.61 -8.36 -1.43
CA ASP A 22 23.30 -8.42 -2.08
C ASP A 22 23.13 -7.24 -3.05
N ASP A 23 23.67 -7.38 -4.27
CA ASP A 23 23.77 -6.29 -5.24
C ASP A 23 22.47 -6.22 -6.04
N LEU A 24 21.41 -5.76 -5.37
CA LEU A 24 20.16 -5.41 -6.02
C LEU A 24 20.38 -4.24 -7.00
N PRO A 25 19.71 -4.26 -8.16
CA PRO A 25 19.88 -3.20 -9.16
C PRO A 25 19.37 -1.85 -8.66
N ALA A 26 19.82 -0.76 -9.31
CA ALA A 26 19.30 0.58 -9.05
C ALA A 26 17.82 0.71 -9.43
N CYS A 27 17.01 1.32 -8.56
CA CYS A 27 15.57 1.45 -8.77
C CYS A 27 15.23 2.29 -10.02
N GLN A 28 14.31 1.77 -10.83
CA GLN A 28 13.67 2.49 -11.94
C GLN A 28 12.33 3.09 -11.49
N PRO A 29 11.77 4.08 -12.21
CA PRO A 29 10.50 4.72 -11.83
C PRO A 29 9.32 3.74 -11.62
N LYS A 30 9.33 2.60 -12.31
CA LYS A 30 8.30 1.55 -12.19
C LYS A 30 8.41 0.67 -10.93
N ASP A 31 9.57 0.73 -10.26
CA ASP A 31 9.86 -0.08 -9.07
C ASP A 31 9.40 0.62 -7.78
N PHE A 32 8.90 1.86 -7.92
CA PHE A 32 8.28 2.63 -6.84
C PHE A 32 6.76 2.51 -6.87
N HIS A 33 6.16 2.50 -5.69
CA HIS A 33 4.74 2.78 -5.48
C HIS A 33 4.57 4.09 -4.70
N TYR A 34 3.35 4.60 -4.62
CA TYR A 34 3.08 5.83 -3.88
C TYR A 34 2.34 5.54 -2.58
N GLU A 35 2.79 6.20 -1.52
CA GLU A 35 2.15 6.16 -0.21
C GLU A 35 1.97 7.56 0.35
N TYR A 36 1.08 7.69 1.33
CA TYR A 36 0.94 8.91 2.10
C TYR A 36 1.76 8.84 3.38
N THR A 37 2.38 9.97 3.74
CA THR A 37 2.93 10.18 5.07
C THR A 37 1.81 10.33 6.11
N GLU A 38 2.21 10.30 7.38
CA GLU A 38 1.38 10.79 8.47
C GLU A 38 0.96 12.25 8.23
N CYS A 39 -0.12 12.63 8.92
CA CYS A 39 -0.68 13.97 8.87
C CYS A 39 0.22 14.93 9.65
N ASP A 40 0.46 16.10 9.05
CA ASP A 40 1.08 17.22 9.75
C ASP A 40 0.07 17.91 10.69
N SER A 41 0.57 18.84 11.51
CA SER A 41 -0.26 19.62 12.43
C SER A 41 -1.28 20.54 11.73
N GLU A 42 -1.11 20.78 10.43
CA GLU A 42 -2.02 21.59 9.61
C GLU A 42 -3.10 20.71 8.94
N GLY A 43 -3.08 19.40 9.17
CA GLY A 43 -4.03 18.44 8.58
C GLY A 43 -3.70 18.02 7.14
N GLY A 44 -2.54 18.45 6.63
CA GLY A 44 -2.01 18.05 5.35
C GLY A 44 -1.16 16.78 5.44
N ARG A 45 -0.80 16.23 4.28
CA ARG A 45 0.10 15.09 4.15
C ARG A 45 0.84 15.12 2.82
N TRP A 46 1.89 14.32 2.70
CA TRP A 46 2.71 14.23 1.51
C TRP A 46 2.53 12.89 0.83
N ARG A 47 2.46 12.89 -0.50
CA ARG A 47 2.56 11.68 -1.31
C ARG A 47 4.02 11.44 -1.66
N VAL A 48 4.58 10.33 -1.19
CA VAL A 48 5.99 9.94 -1.36
C VAL A 48 6.08 8.73 -2.27
N SER A 49 7.19 8.61 -3.02
CA SER A 49 7.50 7.40 -3.79
C SER A 49 8.34 6.45 -2.95
N VAL A 50 7.83 5.25 -2.73
CA VAL A 50 8.40 4.23 -1.86
C VAL A 50 8.87 3.06 -2.74
N PRO A 51 10.14 2.63 -2.65
CA PRO A 51 10.60 1.46 -3.39
C PRO A 51 10.00 0.19 -2.77
N LYS A 52 9.68 -0.78 -3.62
CA LYS A 52 9.26 -2.11 -3.13
C LYS A 52 10.44 -2.79 -2.41
N PRO A 53 10.21 -3.41 -1.24
CA PRO A 53 11.25 -4.11 -0.52
C PRO A 53 11.87 -5.21 -1.40
N ASP A 54 13.17 -5.45 -1.21
CA ASP A 54 13.95 -6.51 -1.87
C ASP A 54 13.94 -6.50 -3.42
N THR A 55 13.48 -5.41 -4.05
CA THR A 55 13.38 -5.30 -5.51
C THR A 55 14.56 -4.53 -6.11
N CYS A 56 14.97 -3.45 -5.46
CA CYS A 56 16.01 -2.55 -5.93
C CYS A 56 16.57 -1.73 -4.76
N ILE A 57 17.78 -1.19 -4.91
CA ILE A 57 18.43 -0.32 -3.92
C ILE A 57 18.83 1.01 -4.57
N GLY A 58 18.56 2.12 -3.89
CA GLY A 58 18.92 3.46 -4.36
C GLY A 58 18.04 3.96 -5.51
N GLY A 59 18.63 4.70 -6.45
CA GLY A 59 17.90 5.36 -7.55
C GLY A 59 17.39 6.76 -7.20
N ALA A 60 16.80 7.42 -8.19
CA ALA A 60 16.23 8.77 -8.05
C ALA A 60 14.70 8.67 -7.97
N PRO A 61 14.11 8.71 -6.76
CA PRO A 61 12.65 8.72 -6.59
C PRO A 61 12.03 10.00 -7.14
N ASN A 62 10.75 9.94 -7.51
CA ASN A 62 10.00 11.14 -7.86
C ASN A 62 9.86 12.05 -6.63
N PRO A 63 10.01 13.38 -6.78
CA PRO A 63 9.88 14.31 -5.67
C PRO A 63 8.53 14.17 -4.95
N PRO A 64 8.50 14.30 -3.62
CA PRO A 64 7.26 14.27 -2.88
C PRO A 64 6.37 15.45 -3.26
N VAL A 65 5.07 15.18 -3.38
CA VAL A 65 4.06 16.20 -3.72
C VAL A 65 3.07 16.34 -2.56
N ARG A 66 2.52 17.55 -2.34
CA ARG A 66 1.44 17.72 -1.37
C ARG A 66 0.23 16.92 -1.81
N GLY A 67 -0.29 16.13 -0.89
CA GLY A 67 -1.48 15.33 -1.11
C GLY A 67 -2.77 16.05 -0.76
N LYS A 68 -3.88 15.31 -0.92
CA LYS A 68 -5.18 15.71 -0.37
C LYS A 68 -5.12 15.71 1.15
N ASP A 69 -5.91 16.58 1.77
CA ASP A 69 -6.02 16.70 3.23
C ASP A 69 -6.35 15.35 3.90
N CYS A 70 -6.01 15.22 5.17
CA CYS A 70 -6.25 13.99 5.92
C CYS A 70 -7.73 13.67 6.13
N SER A 71 -8.59 14.69 6.14
CA SER A 71 -10.04 14.55 6.19
C SER A 71 -10.68 14.30 4.82
N PHE A 72 -9.91 14.39 3.73
CA PHE A 72 -10.44 14.16 2.39
C PHE A 72 -10.76 12.68 2.19
N THR A 73 -11.97 12.40 1.71
CA THR A 73 -12.34 11.06 1.25
C THR A 73 -13.18 11.13 -0.02
N CYS A 74 -13.02 10.14 -0.89
CA CYS A 74 -13.84 9.98 -2.08
C CYS A 74 -15.28 9.58 -1.74
N SER A 75 -16.19 9.79 -2.70
CA SER A 75 -17.58 9.38 -2.57
C SER A 75 -17.72 7.85 -2.47
N ALA A 76 -18.86 7.39 -1.96
CA ALA A 76 -19.21 5.97 -1.95
C ALA A 76 -19.13 5.39 -3.37
N GLY A 77 -18.58 4.18 -3.49
CA GLY A 77 -18.29 3.53 -4.77
C GLY A 77 -17.03 4.01 -5.48
N GLN A 78 -16.26 4.92 -4.88
CA GLN A 78 -14.97 5.39 -5.43
C GLN A 78 -13.81 5.16 -4.46
N PHE A 79 -12.60 5.03 -5.01
CA PHE A 79 -11.35 4.97 -4.26
C PHE A 79 -10.39 6.06 -4.76
N LEU A 80 -9.45 6.46 -3.90
CA LEU A 80 -8.43 7.44 -4.23
C LEU A 80 -7.24 6.75 -4.90
N ASP A 81 -6.97 7.05 -6.17
CA ASP A 81 -5.81 6.51 -6.87
C ASP A 81 -4.55 7.35 -6.62
N LEU A 82 -3.62 6.78 -5.85
CA LEU A 82 -2.33 7.41 -5.55
C LEU A 82 -1.33 7.30 -6.69
N SER A 83 -1.52 6.38 -7.62
CA SER A 83 -0.56 6.08 -8.69
C SER A 83 -0.57 7.14 -9.79
N ALA A 84 -1.75 7.69 -10.08
CA ALA A 84 -1.95 8.73 -11.08
C ALA A 84 -1.83 10.13 -10.45
N ASP A 85 -2.94 10.84 -10.32
CA ASP A 85 -3.03 12.26 -9.99
C ASP A 85 -3.84 12.53 -8.69
N GLN A 86 -3.97 11.52 -7.82
CA GLN A 86 -4.72 11.64 -6.56
C GLN A 86 -6.20 11.98 -6.82
N THR A 87 -6.78 11.34 -7.83
CA THR A 87 -8.18 11.46 -8.21
C THR A 87 -9.01 10.28 -7.72
N CYS A 88 -10.30 10.54 -7.51
CA CYS A 88 -11.25 9.52 -7.15
C CYS A 88 -11.66 8.74 -8.41
N GLN A 89 -11.43 7.44 -8.39
CA GLN A 89 -11.78 6.52 -9.48
C GLN A 89 -12.88 5.56 -9.02
N PRO A 90 -13.80 5.14 -9.92
CA PRO A 90 -14.84 4.20 -9.56
C PRO A 90 -14.25 2.84 -9.17
N CYS A 91 -14.82 2.22 -8.14
CA CYS A 91 -14.48 0.85 -7.75
C CYS A 91 -14.85 -0.13 -8.88
N PRO A 92 -14.02 -1.14 -9.16
CA PRO A 92 -14.31 -2.15 -10.16
C PRO A 92 -15.56 -2.98 -9.79
N ALA A 93 -16.21 -3.55 -10.80
CA ALA A 93 -17.42 -4.35 -10.59
C ALA A 93 -17.21 -5.48 -9.57
N GLY A 94 -18.17 -5.64 -8.66
CA GLY A 94 -18.09 -6.61 -7.56
C GLY A 94 -17.23 -6.16 -6.38
N THR A 95 -16.83 -4.88 -6.33
CA THR A 95 -16.24 -4.26 -5.13
C THR A 95 -17.02 -3.01 -4.76
N TYR A 96 -16.86 -2.55 -3.53
CA TYR A 96 -17.48 -1.33 -3.03
C TYR A 96 -16.50 -0.54 -2.16
N SER A 97 -16.78 0.75 -2.04
CA SER A 97 -16.11 1.65 -1.11
C SER A 97 -17.20 2.42 -0.39
N LEU A 98 -17.10 2.55 0.93
CA LEU A 98 -18.02 3.39 1.71
C LEU A 98 -17.64 4.87 1.65
N GLY A 99 -16.57 5.22 0.91
CA GLY A 99 -15.97 6.53 0.98
C GLY A 99 -15.43 6.77 2.39
N GLY A 100 -15.87 7.88 3.02
CA GLY A 100 -15.51 8.22 4.40
C GLY A 100 -16.33 7.50 5.47
N GLY A 101 -17.21 6.58 5.07
CA GLY A 101 -18.04 5.80 5.99
C GLY A 101 -17.25 4.74 6.75
N VAL A 102 -17.64 4.50 8.00
CA VAL A 102 -17.10 3.45 8.85
C VAL A 102 -18.07 2.28 8.89
N ARG A 103 -17.56 1.04 8.74
CA ARG A 103 -18.33 -0.19 8.88
C ARG A 103 -18.05 -0.83 10.24
N PHE A 104 -19.10 -1.17 10.96
CA PHE A 104 -19.03 -1.99 12.17
C PHE A 104 -19.67 -3.34 11.85
N ASP A 105 -18.93 -4.42 12.05
CA ASP A 105 -19.39 -5.78 11.69
C ASP A 105 -19.49 -6.69 12.88
N ASP A 106 -18.62 -6.47 13.86
CA ASP A 106 -18.59 -7.19 15.12
C ASP A 106 -18.50 -6.18 16.26
N TRP A 107 -19.33 -6.39 17.27
CA TRP A 107 -19.30 -5.59 18.49
C TRP A 107 -19.69 -6.44 19.70
N GLU A 108 -18.83 -6.47 20.72
CA GLU A 108 -19.16 -7.07 22.02
C GLU A 108 -20.06 -6.16 22.84
N LYS A 109 -19.83 -4.86 22.75
CA LYS A 109 -20.67 -3.80 23.34
C LYS A 109 -21.20 -2.94 22.21
N ILE A 110 -22.49 -2.63 22.27
CA ILE A 110 -23.12 -1.82 21.24
C ILE A 110 -22.40 -0.45 21.18
N PRO A 111 -21.96 0.02 20.00
CA PRO A 111 -21.28 1.31 19.93
C PRO A 111 -22.25 2.42 20.37
N ASP A 112 -21.72 3.48 20.98
CA ASP A 112 -22.52 4.51 21.67
C ASP A 112 -23.57 5.20 20.78
N VAL A 113 -23.38 5.13 19.46
CA VAL A 113 -24.25 5.74 18.44
C VAL A 113 -25.46 4.86 18.09
N PHE A 114 -25.56 3.65 18.65
CA PHE A 114 -26.65 2.72 18.38
C PHE A 114 -27.60 2.59 19.58
N SER A 115 -28.91 2.56 19.32
CA SER A 115 -29.96 2.33 20.31
C SER A 115 -30.83 1.14 19.91
N VAL A 116 -31.16 0.26 20.86
CA VAL A 116 -32.03 -0.91 20.63
C VAL A 116 -33.46 -0.60 21.06
N THR A 117 -34.42 -0.75 20.16
CA THR A 117 -35.86 -0.72 20.45
C THR A 117 -36.50 -2.03 20.00
N SER A 118 -37.41 -2.59 20.79
CA SER A 118 -38.12 -3.83 20.44
C SER A 118 -39.57 -3.51 20.06
N GLU A 119 -39.96 -3.86 18.83
CA GLU A 119 -41.35 -3.84 18.36
C GLU A 119 -41.73 -5.28 17.92
N GLY A 120 -42.96 -5.72 18.21
CA GLY A 120 -43.41 -7.06 17.84
C GLY A 120 -43.86 -7.11 16.38
N LEU A 121 -43.26 -7.98 15.56
CA LEU A 121 -43.60 -8.12 14.14
C LEU A 121 -43.64 -9.59 13.68
N GLU A 122 -44.76 -9.98 13.08
CA GLU A 122 -44.95 -11.21 12.29
C GLU A 122 -44.15 -11.13 10.98
N SER A 123 -43.41 -12.20 10.65
CA SER A 123 -42.36 -12.18 9.63
C SER A 123 -42.72 -12.97 8.36
N SER A 124 -42.35 -12.45 7.18
CA SER A 124 -42.10 -13.29 6.00
C SER A 124 -41.19 -12.62 4.96
N PHE A 125 -39.86 -12.66 5.12
CA PHE A 125 -38.93 -12.33 4.02
C PHE A 125 -37.66 -13.20 4.05
N LEU A 126 -37.31 -13.76 2.89
CA LEU A 126 -36.22 -14.72 2.65
C LEU A 126 -34.98 -14.01 2.07
N TRP A 127 -33.79 -14.25 2.64
CA TRP A 127 -32.52 -13.72 2.14
C TRP A 127 -31.74 -14.75 1.32
N ARG A 128 -31.20 -14.34 0.17
CA ARG A 128 -30.22 -15.12 -0.62
C ARG A 128 -28.96 -14.26 -0.80
N GLY A 129 -27.87 -14.65 -0.16
CA GLY A 129 -26.57 -13.99 -0.25
C GLY A 129 -25.57 -14.74 -1.12
N ARG A 130 -24.78 -14.01 -1.91
CA ARG A 130 -23.62 -14.55 -2.65
C ARG A 130 -22.44 -13.61 -2.44
N SER A 131 -21.32 -14.16 -2.01
CA SER A 131 -20.05 -13.45 -1.76
C SER A 131 -19.07 -13.69 -2.91
N GLY A 132 -18.25 -12.70 -3.25
CA GLY A 132 -17.11 -12.86 -4.15
C GLY A 132 -15.97 -11.96 -3.70
N HIS A 133 -14.75 -12.51 -3.63
CA HIS A 133 -13.54 -11.93 -3.02
C HIS A 133 -12.58 -11.30 -4.04
N GLY A 134 -11.76 -10.33 -3.62
CA GLY A 134 -10.63 -9.80 -4.38
C GLY A 134 -10.13 -8.41 -4.00
N SER A 135 -9.18 -7.97 -4.80
CA SER A 135 -8.08 -7.15 -4.34
C SER A 135 -8.17 -5.72 -4.87
N GLY A 136 -8.10 -4.78 -3.93
CA GLY A 136 -7.98 -3.33 -4.09
C GLY A 136 -8.39 -2.66 -2.78
N ASN A 137 -8.18 -1.36 -2.60
CA ASN A 137 -8.72 -0.62 -1.44
C ASN A 137 -10.26 -0.56 -1.43
N CYS A 138 -10.92 -1.11 -2.45
CA CYS A 138 -12.35 -1.38 -2.44
C CYS A 138 -12.59 -2.74 -1.79
N SER A 139 -13.50 -2.76 -0.81
CA SER A 139 -13.95 -3.97 -0.13
C SER A 139 -14.79 -4.85 -1.07
N LYS A 140 -14.95 -6.13 -0.71
CA LYS A 140 -15.66 -7.17 -1.47
C LYS A 140 -16.84 -7.70 -0.68
#